data_AF-A0A433QCQ3-F1
#
_entry.id   AF-A0A433QCQ3-F1
#
_cell.length_a   1.000
_cell.length_b   1.000
_cell.length_c   1.000
_cell.angle_alpha   90.00
_cell.angle_beta   90.00
_cell.angle_gamma   90.00
#
_symmetry.space_group_name_H-M   'P 1'
#
loop_
_entity.id
_entity.type
_entity.pdbx_description
1 polymer ?
#
loop_
_entity_poly.entity_id
_entity_poly.type
_entity_poly.pdbx_seq_one_letter_code
_entity_poly.pdbx_strand_id
1 'polypeptide(L)' 'MPTNSCGTSWMRRQKVLCLASEPDVIHQIFGGALRRQVKCIECRRESNKFDSILNLSLDVANVGSVVEAIT' A
#
# COMPACT_ATOMS: atom_id res chain seq x y z
N MET A 1 2.22 26.03 -25.79
CA MET A 1 3.14 25.12 -25.07
C MET A 1 2.36 24.44 -23.97
N PRO A 2 2.14 23.11 -23.98
CA PRO A 2 1.41 22.48 -22.90
C PRO A 2 2.31 22.45 -21.66
N THR A 3 1.82 23.07 -20.60
CA THR A 3 2.43 23.05 -19.28
C THR A 3 2.26 21.65 -18.69
N ASN A 4 3.36 20.94 -18.56
CA ASN A 4 3.52 19.67 -17.88
C ASN A 4 3.39 19.87 -16.36
N SER A 5 2.17 20.20 -15.92
CA SER A 5 1.78 20.16 -14.53
C SER A 5 1.47 18.70 -14.16
N CYS A 6 2.50 17.97 -13.72
CA CYS A 6 2.31 16.72 -12.99
C CYS A 6 1.62 17.06 -11.65
N GLY A 7 0.29 17.15 -11.73
CA GLY A 7 -0.70 17.44 -10.70
C GLY A 7 -0.19 17.73 -9.29
N THR A 8 0.01 19.01 -8.98
CA THR A 8 -0.13 19.51 -7.60
C THR A 8 -1.62 19.63 -7.28
N SER A 9 -2.30 18.53 -7.01
CA SER A 9 -3.58 18.48 -6.29
C SER A 9 -3.99 17.01 -6.08
N TRP A 10 -4.74 16.75 -5.02
CA TRP A 10 -5.27 15.44 -4.57
C TRP A 10 -4.37 14.60 -3.66
N MET A 11 -4.21 15.09 -2.42
CA MET A 11 -4.93 14.58 -1.25
C MET A 11 -4.65 15.53 -0.08
N ARG A 12 -5.62 16.34 0.35
CA ARG A 12 -5.66 16.82 1.74
C ARG A 12 -5.90 15.60 2.62
N ARG A 13 -4.85 14.82 2.90
CA ARG A 13 -4.91 13.86 3.99
C ARG A 13 -4.70 14.65 5.26
N GLN A 14 -5.73 14.69 6.09
CA GLN A 14 -5.57 14.83 7.53
C GLN A 14 -4.39 13.93 7.88
N LYS A 15 -3.28 14.53 8.32
CA LYS A 15 -2.21 13.80 8.97
C LYS A 15 -2.84 13.29 10.26
N VAL A 16 -3.53 12.16 10.21
CA VAL A 16 -3.78 11.39 11.42
C VAL A 16 -2.38 11.12 11.91
N LEU A 17 -2.02 11.79 13.00
CA LEU A 17 -0.76 11.61 13.67
C LEU A 17 -0.65 10.11 13.90
N CYS A 18 0.21 9.44 13.13
CA CYS A 18 0.64 8.09 13.46
C CYS A 18 1.51 8.27 14.71
N LEU A 19 0.85 8.45 15.86
CA LEU A 19 1.41 8.10 17.14
C LEU A 19 1.73 6.62 16.97
N ALA A 20 2.98 6.32 16.64
CA ALA A 20 3.48 4.96 16.71
C ALA A 20 3.45 4.59 18.18
N SER A 21 2.27 4.18 18.65
CA SER A 21 2.14 3.40 19.86
C SER A 21 2.97 2.14 19.66
N GLU A 22 3.64 1.70 20.71
CA GLU A 22 4.36 0.42 20.70
C GLU A 22 3.47 -0.68 20.09
N PRO A 23 4.01 -1.50 19.17
CA PRO A 23 3.23 -2.55 18.56
C PRO A 23 2.83 -3.55 19.66
N ASP A 24 1.53 -3.75 19.81
CA ASP A 24 1.00 -4.80 20.69
C ASP A 24 1.53 -6.17 20.26
N VAL A 25 1.54 -7.15 21.16
CA VAL A 25 2.10 -8.49 20.95
C VAL A 25 1.54 -9.13 19.66
N ILE A 26 0.28 -8.86 19.34
CA ILE A 26 -0.35 -9.30 18.08
C ILE A 26 0.35 -8.73 16.85
N HIS A 27 0.69 -7.45 16.84
CA HIS A 27 1.42 -6.83 15.71
C HIS A 27 2.89 -7.24 15.68
N GLN A 28 3.48 -7.64 16.81
CA GLN A 28 4.83 -8.21 16.82
C GLN A 28 4.87 -9.61 16.20
N ILE A 29 3.83 -10.42 16.40
CA ILE A 29 3.78 -11.80 15.90
C ILE A 29 3.19 -11.88 14.48
N PHE A 30 2.08 -11.18 14.23
CA PHE A 30 1.30 -11.28 12.98
C PHE A 30 1.37 -10.01 12.12
N GLY A 31 2.04 -8.96 12.59
CA GLY A 31 2.12 -7.70 11.87
C GLY A 31 3.04 -7.76 10.67
N GLY A 32 2.64 -7.03 9.63
CA GLY A 32 3.45 -6.75 8.45
C GLY A 32 3.12 -5.38 7.86
N ALA A 33 3.83 -5.02 6.79
CA ALA A 33 3.58 -3.80 6.03
C ALA A 33 3.31 -4.13 4.56
N LEU A 34 2.16 -3.69 4.05
CA LEU A 34 1.80 -3.80 2.64
C LEU A 34 2.22 -2.52 1.91
N ARG A 35 3.04 -2.65 0.87
CA ARG A 35 3.42 -1.55 -0.01
C ARG A 35 2.42 -1.44 -1.17
N ARG A 36 1.58 -0.42 -1.13
CA ARG A 36 0.76 -0.01 -2.27
C ARG A 36 1.55 0.96 -3.13
N GLN A 37 1.92 0.54 -4.34
CA GLN A 37 2.69 1.35 -5.28
C GLN A 37 1.86 1.71 -6.50
N VAL A 38 1.90 2.99 -6.88
CA VAL A 38 1.45 3.46 -8.19
C VAL A 38 2.62 4.09 -8.93
N LYS A 39 2.75 3.82 -10.23
CA LYS A 39 3.78 4.40 -11.08
C LYS A 39 3.13 5.26 -12.15
N CYS A 40 3.52 6.52 -12.23
CA CYS A 40 3.07 7.40 -13.30
C CYS A 40 3.68 6.94 -14.63
N ILE A 41 2.88 6.82 -15.68
CA ILE A 41 3.34 6.35 -16.99
C ILE A 41 4.16 7.45 -17.70
N GLU A 42 3.77 8.72 -17.53
CA GLU A 42 4.40 9.88 -18.18
C GLU A 42 5.75 10.23 -17.56
N CYS A 43 5.78 10.52 -16.26
CA CYS A 43 7.00 10.97 -15.58
C CYS A 43 7.79 9.85 -14.90
N ARG A 44 7.31 8.60 -15.00
CA ARG A 44 7.92 7.38 -14.42
C ARG A 44 8.13 7.40 -12.91
N ARG A 45 7.63 8.42 -12.21
CA ARG A 45 7.73 8.55 -10.75
C ARG A 45 6.81 7.56 -10.05
N GLU A 46 7.32 6.98 -8.98
CA GLU A 46 6.60 6.04 -8.13
C GLU A 46 6.07 6.76 -6.89
N SER A 47 4.83 6.43 -6.51
CA SER A 47 4.21 6.87 -5.27
C SER A 47 3.88 5.64 -4.45
N ASN A 48 4.53 5.53 -3.29
CA ASN A 48 4.43 4.39 -2.40
C ASN A 48 3.65 4.81 -1.15
N LYS A 49 2.71 3.95 -0.72
CA LYS A 49 2.07 4.00 0.59
C LYS A 49 2.31 2.68 1.28
N PHE A 50 2.71 2.73 2.54
CA PHE A 50 2.87 1.57 3.39
C PHE A 50 1.71 1.55 4.38
N ASP A 51 0.96 0.46 4.36
CA ASP A 51 -0.17 0.25 5.26
C ASP A 51 0.15 -0.95 6.15
N SER A 52 -0.13 -0.84 7.46
CA SER A 52 0.01 -1.98 8.37
C SER A 52 -1.04 -3.04 8.06
N ILE A 53 -0.64 -4.31 8.14
CA ILE A 53 -1.52 -5.46 7.90
C ILE A 53 -1.36 -6.51 9.01
N LEU A 54 -2.43 -7.27 9.23
CA LEU A 54 -2.47 -8.45 10.12
C LEU A 54 -2.96 -9.71 9.38
N ASN A 55 -3.63 -9.54 8.25
CA ASN A 55 -4.21 -10.61 7.45
C ASN A 55 -4.19 -10.24 5.95
N LEU A 56 -4.31 -11.27 5.11
CA LEU A 56 -4.42 -11.13 3.66
C LEU A 56 -5.66 -11.91 3.19
N SER A 57 -6.46 -11.26 2.34
CA SER A 57 -7.55 -11.93 1.63
C SER A 57 -7.03 -12.43 0.30
N LEU A 58 -7.21 -13.73 0.01
CA LEU A 58 -6.78 -14.36 -1.23
C LEU A 58 -7.98 -14.67 -2.12
N ASP A 59 -7.85 -14.45 -3.42
CA ASP A 59 -8.82 -14.92 -4.40
C ASP A 59 -8.48 -16.37 -4.78
N VAL A 60 -9.36 -17.29 -4.42
CA VAL A 60 -9.14 -18.74 -4.57
C VAL A 60 -10.03 -19.38 -5.63
N ALA A 61 -10.83 -18.59 -6.36
CA ALA A 61 -11.88 -19.16 -7.22
C ALA A 61 -11.33 -20.01 -8.39
N ASN A 62 -10.14 -19.70 -8.90
CA ASN A 62 -9.56 -20.33 -10.09
C ASN A 62 -8.08 -20.76 -9.91
N VAL A 63 -7.66 -21.07 -8.68
CA VAL A 63 -6.27 -21.44 -8.37
C VAL A 63 -6.22 -22.81 -7.69
N GLY A 64 -5.23 -23.62 -8.04
CA GLY A 64 -5.03 -24.97 -7.51
C GLY A 64 -4.23 -25.02 -6.22
N SER A 65 -3.61 -23.90 -5.83
CA SER A 65 -2.82 -23.81 -4.60
C SER A 65 -2.77 -22.40 -4.02
N VAL A 66 -2.40 -22.31 -2.74
CA VAL A 66 -2.14 -21.02 -2.07
C VAL A 66 -0.98 -20.28 -2.73
N VAL A 67 0.03 -21.00 -3.22
CA VAL A 67 1.20 -20.41 -3.91
C VAL A 67 0.76 -19.69 -5.18
N GLU A 68 -0.14 -20.28 -5.96
CA GLU A 68 -0.73 -19.65 -7.14
C GLU A 68 -1.60 -18.43 -6.79
N ALA A 69 -2.23 -18.41 -5.62
CA ALA A 69 -3.06 -17.27 -5.18
C ALA A 69 -2.23 -16.02 -4.78
N ILE A 70 -0.93 -16.18 -4.50
CA ILE A 70 -0.05 -15.13 -3.99
C ILE A 70 1.06 -14.70 -4.95
N THR A 71 1.23 -15.41 -6.08
CA THR A 71 2.31 -15.19 -7.05
C THR A 71 1.75 -14.64 -8.35
#